data_AF-A0A8R7VKQ7-F1
#
_entry.id   AF-A0A8R7VKQ7-F1
#
_cell.length_a   1.000
_cell.length_b   1.000
_cell.length_c   1.000
_cell.angle_alpha   90.00
_cell.angle_beta   90.00
_cell.angle_gamma   90.00
#
_symmetry.space_group_name_H-M   'P 1'
#
loop_
_entity.id
_entity.type
_entity.pdbx_description
1 polymer ?
#
loop_
_entity_poly.entity_id
_entity_poly.type
_entity_poly.pdbx_seq_one_letter_code
_entity_poly.pdbx_strand_id
1 'polypeptide(L)'
;LSWGARCLGLAFFSLSIFSVALGAVLLLVRRWPNPWCGCHVCRAYLTGSWAKEFTNLADWYAHLLRESPTGTVQVHVLGCTVTANPANVEYMLKTRFDNFPKGRRFAALLGDLLGGGIFNVDGDAWRHQRKMARPEPGSA
;
A
#
# COMPACT_ATOMS: atom_id res chain seq x y z
N LEU A 1 50.22 4.01 21.31
CA LEU A 1 49.89 4.45 19.93
C LEU A 1 50.01 5.96 19.85
N SER A 2 50.73 6.50 18.86
CA SER A 2 50.82 7.94 18.64
C SER A 2 49.41 8.51 18.37
N TRP A 3 49.20 9.77 18.75
CA TRP A 3 47.93 10.49 18.52
C TRP A 3 47.42 10.34 17.08
N GLY A 4 48.33 10.34 16.10
CA GLY A 4 48.01 10.15 14.68
C GLY A 4 47.32 8.83 14.37
N ALA A 5 47.71 7.71 15.00
CA ALA A 5 47.08 6.40 14.77
C ALA A 5 45.65 6.33 15.37
N ARG A 6 45.39 7.06 16.46
CA ARG A 6 44.04 7.16 17.06
C ARG A 6 43.12 8.01 16.20
N CYS A 7 43.61 9.11 15.65
CA CYS A 7 42.87 9.95 14.71
C CYS A 7 42.54 9.20 13.40
N LEU A 8 43.49 8.43 12.86
CA LEU A 8 43.29 7.62 11.65
C LEU A 8 42.23 6.54 11.86
N GLY A 9 42.27 5.85 13.01
CA GLY A 9 41.28 4.83 13.37
C GLY A 9 39.87 5.41 13.50
N LEU A 10 39.72 6.56 14.18
CA LEU A 10 38.42 7.23 14.32
C LEU A 10 37.85 7.67 12.95
N ALA A 11 38.70 8.15 12.04
CA ALA A 11 38.29 8.52 10.68
C ALA A 11 37.85 7.31 9.86
N PHE A 12 38.51 6.15 10.02
CA PHE A 12 38.12 4.91 9.35
C PHE A 12 36.73 4.42 9.80
N PHE A 13 36.48 4.41 11.11
CA PHE A 13 35.17 4.01 11.65
C PHE A 13 34.05 4.97 11.24
N SER A 14 34.30 6.29 11.23
CA SER A 14 33.29 7.27 10.80
C SER A 14 32.93 7.13 9.31
N LEU A 15 33.91 6.93 8.43
CA LEU A 15 33.70 6.65 7.01
C LEU A 15 32.94 5.34 6.78
N SER A 16 33.28 4.29 7.52
CA SER A 16 32.57 3.00 7.44
C SER A 16 31.11 3.15 7.85
N ILE A 17 30.83 3.82 8.97
CA ILE A 17 29.45 4.08 9.43
C ILE A 17 28.68 4.89 8.39
N PHE A 18 29.28 5.94 7.82
CA PHE A 18 28.65 6.75 6.80
C PHE A 18 28.32 5.95 5.53
N SER A 19 29.23 5.09 5.09
CA SER A 19 29.01 4.23 3.91
C SER A 19 27.88 3.22 4.11
N VAL A 20 27.79 2.62 5.30
CA VAL A 20 26.71 1.69 5.67
C VAL A 20 25.37 2.44 5.80
N ALA A 21 25.37 3.62 6.43
CA ALA A 21 24.19 4.47 6.54
C ALA A 21 23.70 4.93 5.17
N LEU A 22 24.60 5.39 4.30
CA LEU A 22 24.28 5.78 2.93
C LEU A 22 23.73 4.57 2.14
N GLY A 23 24.36 3.40 2.26
CA GLY A 23 23.88 2.17 1.65
C GLY A 23 22.47 1.79 2.12
N ALA A 24 22.21 1.86 3.41
CA ALA A 24 20.89 1.61 3.99
C ALA A 24 19.85 2.63 3.49
N VAL A 25 20.18 3.92 3.44
CA VAL A 25 19.31 4.98 2.91
C VAL A 25 19.00 4.72 1.43
N LEU A 26 20.00 4.39 0.61
CA LEU A 26 19.79 4.09 -0.81
C LEU A 26 18.93 2.85 -1.03
N LEU A 27 19.09 1.82 -0.18
CA LEU A 27 18.23 0.63 -0.21
C LEU A 27 16.78 0.98 0.17
N LEU A 28 16.58 1.82 1.19
CA LEU A 28 15.26 2.29 1.59
C LEU A 28 14.61 3.14 0.48
N VAL A 29 15.35 4.07 -0.13
CA VAL A 29 14.89 4.89 -1.25
C VAL A 29 14.54 4.03 -2.47
N ARG A 30 15.33 2.98 -2.76
CA ARG A 30 15.01 2.00 -3.82
C ARG A 30 13.81 1.13 -3.50
N ARG A 31 13.53 0.87 -2.22
CA ARG A 31 12.38 0.08 -1.79
C ARG A 31 11.07 0.87 -1.87
N TRP A 32 11.14 2.20 -1.96
CA TRP A 32 9.96 3.05 -1.99
C TRP A 32 9.36 3.14 -3.41
N PRO A 33 8.03 2.97 -3.55
CA PRO A 33 7.34 3.16 -4.83
C PRO A 33 7.55 4.61 -5.31
N ASN A 34 8.20 4.75 -6.47
CA ASN A 34 8.58 6.00 -7.14
C ASN A 34 8.37 7.29 -6.32
N PRO A 35 9.24 7.58 -5.33
CA PRO A 35 9.08 8.75 -4.45
C PRO A 35 9.26 10.08 -5.20
N TRP A 36 9.75 10.01 -6.43
CA TRP A 36 10.06 11.14 -7.30
C TRP A 36 8.91 11.49 -8.26
N CYS A 37 7.74 10.85 -8.15
CA CYS A 37 6.61 11.15 -9.02
C CYS A 37 6.04 12.55 -8.72
N GLY A 38 6.15 13.46 -9.69
CA GLY A 38 5.67 14.84 -9.58
C GLY A 38 4.23 15.08 -10.05
N CYS A 39 3.44 14.04 -10.36
CA CYS A 39 2.08 14.22 -10.86
C CYS A 39 1.15 14.84 -9.80
N HIS A 40 0.06 15.48 -10.25
CA HIS A 40 -0.84 16.20 -9.35
C HIS A 40 -1.44 15.28 -8.26
N VAL A 41 -1.82 14.04 -8.59
CA VAL A 41 -2.35 13.05 -7.64
C VAL A 41 -1.34 12.74 -6.53
N CYS A 42 -0.10 12.42 -6.91
CA CYS A 42 0.95 12.07 -5.96
C CYS A 42 1.35 13.26 -5.09
N ARG A 43 1.45 14.45 -5.70
CA ARG A 43 1.71 15.69 -4.96
C ARG A 43 0.60 16.02 -3.97
N ALA A 44 -0.66 15.89 -4.38
CA ALA A 44 -1.80 16.15 -3.51
C ALA A 44 -1.83 15.16 -2.35
N TYR A 45 -1.56 13.87 -2.61
CA TYR A 45 -1.46 12.85 -1.57
C TYR A 45 -0.37 13.17 -0.55
N LEU A 46 0.86 13.43 -1.01
CA LEU A 46 2.02 13.67 -0.14
C LEU A 46 1.91 14.96 0.67
N THR A 47 1.37 16.02 0.07
CA THR A 47 1.23 17.32 0.76
C THR A 47 -0.05 17.43 1.57
N GLY A 48 -0.97 16.45 1.46
CA GLY A 48 -2.30 16.53 2.05
C GLY A 48 -3.17 17.64 1.47
N SER A 49 -2.82 18.23 0.32
CA SER A 49 -3.53 19.38 -0.22
C SER A 49 -4.98 19.09 -0.63
N TRP A 50 -5.33 17.81 -0.84
CA TRP A 50 -6.70 17.36 -1.09
C TRP A 50 -7.65 17.69 0.07
N ALA A 51 -7.15 17.77 1.31
CA ALA A 51 -7.96 18.04 2.49
C ALA A 51 -8.52 19.48 2.52
N LYS A 52 -8.09 20.35 1.60
CA LYS A 52 -8.66 21.70 1.43
C LYS A 52 -10.04 21.67 0.79
N GLU A 53 -10.32 20.65 -0.01
CA GLU A 53 -11.54 20.56 -0.83
C GLU A 53 -12.41 19.37 -0.43
N PHE A 54 -11.84 18.34 0.22
CA PHE A 54 -12.53 17.09 0.54
C PHE A 54 -12.45 16.75 2.04
N THR A 55 -13.55 16.29 2.61
CA THR A 55 -13.67 15.92 4.04
C THR A 55 -12.83 14.68 4.38
N ASN A 56 -12.75 13.72 3.47
CA ASN A 56 -12.02 12.49 3.67
C ASN A 56 -11.34 12.01 2.37
N LEU A 57 -10.41 11.07 2.52
CA LEU A 57 -9.62 10.55 1.41
C LEU A 57 -10.48 9.78 0.38
N ALA A 58 -11.58 9.15 0.82
CA ALA A 58 -12.45 8.39 -0.07
C ALA A 58 -13.22 9.32 -1.02
N ASP A 59 -13.69 10.48 -0.55
CA ASP A 59 -14.34 11.49 -1.40
C ASP A 59 -13.37 12.02 -2.45
N TRP A 60 -12.12 12.27 -2.06
CA TRP A 60 -11.08 12.68 -2.99
C TRP A 60 -10.77 11.59 -4.05
N TYR A 61 -10.67 10.31 -3.64
CA TYR A 61 -10.52 9.22 -4.61
C TYR A 61 -11.73 9.09 -5.55
N ALA A 62 -12.95 9.22 -5.02
CA ALA A 62 -14.17 9.16 -5.83
C ALA A 62 -14.20 10.28 -6.88
N HIS A 63 -13.77 11.50 -6.50
CA HIS A 63 -13.59 12.61 -7.42
C HIS A 63 -12.57 12.29 -8.51
N LEU A 64 -11.35 11.83 -8.16
CA LEU A 64 -10.32 11.45 -9.12
C LEU A 64 -10.79 10.36 -10.11
N LEU A 65 -11.55 9.37 -9.62
CA LEU A 65 -12.09 8.29 -10.45
C LEU A 65 -13.18 8.78 -11.39
N ARG A 66 -14.01 9.72 -10.94
CA ARG A 66 -15.06 10.35 -11.77
C ARG A 66 -14.47 11.19 -12.89
N GLU A 67 -13.36 11.88 -12.64
CA GLU A 67 -12.66 12.67 -13.66
C GLU A 67 -11.82 11.83 -14.61
N SER A 68 -11.37 10.65 -14.18
CA SER A 68 -10.59 9.74 -15.01
C SER A 68 -11.44 9.17 -16.15
N PRO A 69 -11.04 9.32 -17.43
CA PRO A 69 -11.76 8.75 -18.57
C PRO A 69 -11.89 7.22 -18.52
N THR A 70 -10.97 6.55 -17.81
CA THR A 70 -10.94 5.09 -17.68
C THR A 70 -11.58 4.59 -16.39
N GLY A 71 -12.01 5.50 -15.50
CA GLY A 71 -12.40 5.17 -14.13
C GLY A 71 -11.27 4.54 -13.33
N THR A 72 -10.00 4.83 -13.66
CA THR A 72 -8.82 4.24 -13.01
C THR A 72 -7.75 5.31 -12.81
N VAL A 73 -7.11 5.30 -11.64
CA VAL A 73 -6.08 6.26 -11.24
C VAL A 73 -4.91 5.55 -10.56
N GLN A 74 -3.70 6.01 -10.85
CA GLN A 74 -2.46 5.49 -10.25
C GLN A 74 -1.95 6.45 -9.18
N VAL A 75 -1.69 5.92 -7.98
CA VAL A 75 -1.01 6.63 -6.90
C VAL A 75 0.42 6.10 -6.81
N HIS A 76 1.29 6.64 -7.67
CA HIS A 76 2.66 6.13 -7.86
C HIS A 76 3.50 6.10 -6.58
N VAL A 77 3.34 7.09 -5.71
CA VAL A 77 4.05 7.18 -4.42
C VAL A 77 3.65 6.08 -3.44
N LEU A 78 2.45 5.50 -3.61
CA LEU A 78 2.00 4.31 -2.87
C LEU A 78 2.23 3.01 -3.63
N GLY A 79 2.57 3.10 -4.92
CA GLY A 79 2.64 1.95 -5.81
C GLY A 79 1.31 1.22 -5.94
N CYS A 80 0.18 1.94 -5.84
CA CYS A 80 -1.15 1.34 -5.91
C CYS A 80 -2.00 1.92 -7.03
N THR A 81 -2.93 1.10 -7.51
CA THR A 81 -3.94 1.45 -8.51
C THR A 81 -5.30 1.46 -7.83
N VAL A 82 -6.06 2.53 -8.05
CA VAL A 82 -7.46 2.64 -7.60
C VAL A 82 -8.34 2.61 -8.85
N THR A 83 -9.38 1.80 -8.86
CA THR A 83 -10.26 1.64 -10.03
C THR A 83 -11.73 1.51 -9.63
N ALA A 84 -12.58 2.19 -10.39
CA ALA A 84 -14.02 2.01 -10.45
C ALA A 84 -14.46 1.50 -11.85
N ASN A 85 -13.52 1.09 -12.69
CA ASN A 85 -13.83 0.52 -13.99
C ASN A 85 -14.50 -0.86 -13.80
N PRO A 86 -15.73 -1.06 -14.31
CA PRO A 86 -16.48 -2.29 -14.08
C PRO A 86 -15.75 -3.54 -14.60
N ALA A 87 -15.01 -3.45 -15.71
CA ALA A 87 -14.25 -4.57 -16.24
C ALA A 87 -13.09 -4.96 -15.32
N ASN A 88 -12.39 -3.98 -14.74
CA ASN A 88 -11.33 -4.25 -13.77
C ASN A 88 -11.91 -4.85 -12.48
N VAL A 89 -13.04 -4.32 -12.01
CA VAL A 89 -13.72 -4.82 -10.80
C VAL A 89 -14.19 -6.27 -10.99
N GLU A 90 -14.81 -6.59 -12.13
CA GLU A 90 -15.18 -7.97 -12.45
C GLU A 90 -13.95 -8.88 -12.57
N TYR A 91 -12.87 -8.38 -13.20
CA TYR A 91 -11.64 -9.14 -13.31
C TYR A 91 -11.07 -9.48 -11.94
N MET A 92 -10.99 -8.51 -11.03
CA MET A 92 -10.45 -8.68 -9.69
C MET A 92 -11.35 -9.53 -8.79
N LEU A 93 -12.66 -9.32 -8.81
CA LEU A 93 -13.57 -9.91 -7.82
C LEU A 93 -14.21 -11.24 -8.28
N LYS A 94 -14.13 -11.56 -9.57
CA LYS A 94 -14.77 -12.76 -10.15
C LYS A 94 -13.81 -13.55 -11.04
N THR A 95 -13.18 -12.93 -12.04
CA THR A 95 -12.43 -13.67 -13.08
C THR A 95 -11.09 -14.21 -12.60
N ARG A 96 -10.33 -13.42 -11.85
CA ARG A 96 -8.98 -13.73 -11.34
C ARG A 96 -8.86 -13.42 -9.85
N PHE A 97 -9.87 -13.80 -9.07
CA PHE A 97 -9.95 -13.51 -7.64
C PHE A 97 -8.69 -13.90 -6.86
N ASP A 98 -8.12 -15.07 -7.14
CA ASP A 98 -6.94 -15.57 -6.43
C ASP A 98 -5.67 -14.73 -6.66
N ASN A 99 -5.64 -13.88 -7.70
CA ASN A 99 -4.52 -12.97 -7.96
C ASN A 99 -4.56 -11.70 -7.10
N PHE A 100 -5.66 -11.44 -6.40
CA PHE A 100 -5.86 -10.22 -5.61
C PHE A 100 -6.13 -10.54 -4.13
N PRO A 101 -5.21 -11.24 -3.43
CA PRO A 101 -5.35 -11.47 -1.99
C PRO A 101 -5.26 -10.14 -1.23
N LYS A 102 -5.98 -10.01 -0.11
CA LYS A 102 -5.80 -8.87 0.82
C LYS A 102 -4.39 -8.89 1.41
N GLY A 103 -3.89 -10.10 1.66
CA GLY A 103 -2.50 -10.37 2.02
C GLY A 103 -2.19 -10.17 3.50
N ARG A 104 -0.99 -10.59 3.89
CA ARG A 104 -0.55 -10.64 5.30
C ARG A 104 -0.58 -9.29 6.02
N ARG A 105 -0.34 -8.19 5.31
CA ARG A 105 -0.38 -6.85 5.89
C ARG A 105 -1.78 -6.46 6.35
N PHE A 106 -2.79 -6.75 5.52
CA PHE A 106 -4.19 -6.53 5.87
C PHE A 106 -4.59 -7.43 7.04
N ALA A 107 -4.20 -8.72 6.96
CA ALA A 107 -4.42 -9.69 8.01
C ALA A 107 -3.84 -9.27 9.38
N ALA A 108 -2.65 -8.69 9.39
CA ALA A 108 -1.99 -8.19 10.60
C ALA A 108 -2.66 -6.92 11.14
N LEU A 109 -3.02 -5.97 10.27
CA LEU A 109 -3.63 -4.70 10.69
C LEU A 109 -5.02 -4.87 11.30
N LEU A 110 -5.82 -5.80 10.78
CA LEU A 110 -7.19 -6.04 11.25
C LEU A 110 -7.33 -7.32 12.07
N GLY A 111 -6.24 -8.08 12.26
CA GLY A 111 -6.27 -9.36 12.98
C GLY A 111 -6.74 -9.23 14.42
N ASP A 112 -6.27 -8.21 15.14
CA ASP A 112 -6.64 -8.00 16.54
C ASP A 112 -8.11 -7.58 16.69
N LEU A 113 -8.68 -6.90 15.68
CA LEU A 113 -10.05 -6.40 15.70
C LEU A 113 -11.08 -7.39 15.12
N LEU A 114 -10.74 -8.02 13.98
CA LEU A 114 -11.65 -8.86 13.17
C LEU A 114 -11.27 -10.35 13.19
N GLY A 115 -10.17 -10.72 13.86
CA GLY A 115 -9.71 -12.09 13.96
C GLY A 115 -9.37 -12.74 12.61
N GLY A 116 -9.48 -14.07 12.57
CA GLY A 116 -9.39 -14.89 11.35
C GLY A 116 -10.72 -15.04 10.60
N GLY A 117 -11.61 -14.04 10.69
CA GLY A 117 -12.94 -14.07 10.08
C GLY A 117 -12.95 -13.72 8.59
N ILE A 118 -14.15 -13.72 8.00
CA ILE A 118 -14.39 -13.58 6.55
C ILE A 118 -13.81 -12.30 5.95
N PHE A 119 -13.63 -11.26 6.75
CA PHE A 119 -13.02 -10.01 6.30
C PHE A 119 -11.49 -10.10 6.17
N ASN A 120 -10.85 -11.03 6.88
CA ASN A 120 -9.40 -11.08 7.04
C ASN A 120 -8.72 -12.27 6.34
N VAL A 121 -9.46 -13.35 6.06
CA VAL A 121 -8.94 -14.53 5.34
C VAL A 121 -8.99 -14.36 3.81
N ASP A 122 -8.13 -15.08 3.10
CA ASP A 122 -8.05 -15.09 1.63
C ASP A 122 -8.29 -16.52 1.07
N GLY A 123 -8.48 -16.63 -0.25
CA GLY A 123 -8.56 -17.91 -0.97
C GLY A 123 -9.72 -18.81 -0.54
N ASP A 124 -9.43 -20.10 -0.36
CA ASP A 124 -10.45 -21.12 -0.06
C ASP A 124 -11.12 -20.93 1.30
N ALA A 125 -10.36 -20.46 2.30
CA ALA A 125 -10.91 -20.13 3.62
C ALA A 125 -11.99 -19.05 3.51
N TRP A 126 -11.73 -18.00 2.70
CA TRP A 126 -12.73 -16.97 2.41
C TRP A 126 -13.95 -17.53 1.67
N ARG A 127 -13.74 -18.38 0.65
CA ARG A 127 -14.83 -19.01 -0.11
C ARG A 127 -15.73 -19.86 0.79
N HIS A 128 -15.13 -20.66 1.67
CA HIS A 128 -15.82 -21.51 2.62
C HIS A 128 -16.66 -20.67 3.60
N GLN A 129 -16.05 -19.66 4.25
CA GLN A 129 -16.75 -18.77 5.18
C GLN A 129 -17.87 -17.98 4.50
N ARG A 130 -17.67 -17.50 3.26
CA ARG A 130 -18.73 -16.82 2.49
C ARG A 130 -19.89 -17.74 2.15
N LYS A 131 -19.66 -19.02 1.89
CA LYS A 131 -20.73 -19.98 1.63
C LYS A 131 -21.58 -20.22 2.88
N MET A 132 -20.94 -20.32 4.05
CA MET A 132 -21.62 -20.49 5.33
C MET A 132 -22.37 -19.23 5.78
N ALA A 133 -21.87 -18.04 5.43
CA ALA A 133 -22.51 -16.76 5.78
C ALA A 133 -23.71 -16.39 4.89
N ARG A 134 -23.99 -17.15 3.82
CA ARG A 134 -25.17 -16.94 2.99
C ARG A 134 -26.37 -17.59 3.68
N PRO A 135 -27.47 -16.84 3.93
CA PRO A 135 -28.72 -17.44 4.41
C PRO A 135 -29.21 -18.51 3.43
N GLU A 136 -29.81 -19.58 3.94
CA GLU A 136 -30.50 -20.54 3.09
C GLU A 136 -31.71 -19.85 2.43
N PRO A 137 -31.94 -20.02 1.12
CA PRO A 137 -33.16 -19.56 0.49
C PRO A 137 -34.34 -20.37 1.06
N GLY A 138 -35.01 -19.85 2.09
CA GLY A 138 -36.18 -20.49 2.70
C GLY A 138 -36.31 -20.39 4.23
N SER A 139 -35.34 -19.82 4.93
CA SER A 139 -35.46 -19.57 6.38
C SER A 139 -35.97 -18.14 6.66
N ALA A 140 -37.23 -17.87 6.32
CA ALA A 140 -38.00 -16.72 6.80
C ALA A 140 -39.50 -17.03 6.70
#